data_AF-A0A9D1F880-F1
#
_entry.id   AF-A0A9D1F880-F1
#
_cell.length_a   1.000
_cell.length_b   1.000
_cell.length_c   1.000
_cell.angle_alpha   90.00
_cell.angle_beta   90.00
_cell.angle_gamma   90.00
#
_symmetry.space_group_name_H-M   'P 1'
#
loop_
_entity.id
_entity.type
_entity.pdbx_description
1 polymer ?
#
loop_
_entity_poly.entity_id
_entity_poly.type
_entity_poly.pdbx_seq_one_letter_code
_entity_poly.pdbx_strand_id
1 'polypeptide(L)'
;MNEQTITEAHGACRRIYTALTELLELTNELSEAIQRQDQVSVQLFLSMRQEPLEQLRVYDARLRRLCSLLPQAEGAQLRQVLNGQSGGTAATQGLERTVRQNRQLLEQITRIDERINRRMGGKKSFYEKNASQ
;
A
#
# COMPACT_ATOMS: atom_id res chain seq x y z
N MET A 1 17.23 -15.95 -8.61
CA MET A 1 17.01 -15.19 -7.36
C MET A 1 17.62 -15.93 -6.20
N ASN A 2 18.62 -15.34 -5.55
CA ASN A 2 19.21 -15.93 -4.34
C ASN A 2 18.34 -15.67 -3.08
N GLU A 3 18.61 -16.42 -2.01
CA GLU A 3 17.87 -16.35 -0.75
C GLU A 3 17.98 -14.97 -0.07
N GLN A 4 19.16 -14.34 -0.13
CA GLN A 4 19.37 -13.00 0.44
C GLN A 4 18.44 -11.96 -0.18
N THR A 5 18.25 -12.00 -1.50
CA THR A 5 17.34 -11.11 -2.24
C THR A 5 15.89 -11.31 -1.80
N ILE A 6 15.48 -12.58 -1.64
CA ILE A 6 14.12 -12.92 -1.20
C ILE A 6 13.89 -12.42 0.22
N THR A 7 14.84 -12.64 1.13
CA THR A 7 14.77 -12.17 2.52
C THR A 7 14.72 -10.65 2.61
N GLU A 8 15.52 -9.94 1.82
CA GLU A 8 15.48 -8.47 1.79
C GLU A 8 14.15 -7.94 1.25
N ALA A 9 13.68 -8.49 0.12
CA ALA A 9 12.37 -8.13 -0.45
C ALA A 9 11.23 -8.42 0.54
N HIS A 10 11.28 -9.57 1.21
CA HIS A 10 10.27 -9.95 2.20
C HIS A 10 10.26 -9.00 3.40
N GLY A 11 11.44 -8.64 3.90
CA GLY A 11 11.59 -7.63 4.96
C GLY A 11 10.96 -6.29 4.58
N ALA A 12 11.23 -5.79 3.37
CA ALA A 12 10.61 -4.55 2.87
C ALA A 12 9.08 -4.70 2.72
N CYS A 13 8.58 -5.81 2.17
CA CYS A 13 7.14 -6.06 2.08
C CYS A 13 6.45 -6.14 3.44
N ARG A 14 7.11 -6.67 4.48
CA ARG A 14 6.59 -6.66 5.85
C ARG A 14 6.51 -5.26 6.43
N ARG A 15 7.47 -4.38 6.11
CA ARG A 15 7.40 -2.97 6.52
C ARG A 15 6.26 -2.22 5.82
N ILE A 16 6.04 -2.50 4.55
CA ILE A 16 4.85 -2.03 3.81
C ILE A 16 3.56 -2.52 4.47
N TYR A 17 3.50 -3.79 4.88
CA TYR A 17 2.33 -4.35 5.58
C TYR A 17 2.00 -3.56 6.86
N THR A 18 3.01 -3.28 7.69
CA THR A 18 2.84 -2.49 8.92
C THR A 18 2.30 -1.09 8.60
N ALA A 19 2.92 -0.39 7.66
CA ALA A 19 2.48 0.95 7.28
C ALA A 19 1.07 0.97 6.66
N LEU A 20 0.69 -0.06 5.88
CA LEU A 20 -0.67 -0.21 5.34
C LEU A 20 -1.69 -0.49 6.43
N THR A 21 -1.34 -1.29 7.44
CA THR A 21 -2.24 -1.59 8.57
C THR A 21 -2.55 -0.32 9.34
N GLU A 22 -1.51 0.45 9.69
CA GLU A 22 -1.66 1.74 10.36
C GLU A 22 -2.46 2.74 9.50
N LEU A 23 -2.16 2.81 8.21
CA LEU A 23 -2.89 3.67 7.28
C LEU A 23 -4.38 3.28 7.20
N LEU A 24 -4.71 1.99 7.25
CA LEU A 24 -6.10 1.51 7.27
C LEU A 24 -6.82 1.93 8.55
N GLU A 25 -6.19 1.78 9.70
CA GLU A 25 -6.73 2.23 11.00
C GLU A 25 -7.02 3.74 10.95
N LEU A 26 -6.04 4.56 10.57
CA LEU A 26 -6.21 6.01 10.43
C LEU A 26 -7.28 6.39 9.39
N THR A 27 -7.42 5.61 8.32
CA THR A 27 -8.44 5.86 7.28
C THR A 27 -9.85 5.56 7.82
N ASN A 28 -10.02 4.55 8.67
CA ASN A 28 -11.27 4.28 9.35
C ASN A 28 -11.61 5.39 10.36
N GLU A 29 -10.66 5.77 11.21
CA GLU A 29 -10.83 6.85 12.18
C GLU A 29 -11.19 8.18 11.51
N LEU A 30 -10.53 8.51 10.39
CA LEU A 30 -10.88 9.66 9.56
C LEU A 30 -12.32 9.58 9.03
N SER A 31 -12.74 8.41 8.53
CA SER A 31 -14.11 8.17 8.05
C SER A 31 -15.14 8.44 9.15
N GLU A 32 -14.86 8.01 10.37
CA GLU A 32 -15.75 8.23 11.50
C GLU A 32 -15.77 9.68 11.99
N ALA A 33 -14.61 10.34 12.06
CA ALA A 33 -14.52 11.75 12.43
C ALA A 33 -15.34 12.63 11.46
N ILE A 34 -15.28 12.33 10.16
CA ILE A 34 -16.11 12.99 9.14
C ILE A 34 -17.60 12.74 9.40
N GLN A 35 -17.99 11.51 9.74
CA GLN A 35 -19.39 11.17 10.06
C GLN A 35 -19.91 11.94 11.29
N ARG A 36 -19.04 12.13 12.30
CA ARG A 36 -19.35 12.90 13.51
C ARG A 36 -19.25 14.42 13.31
N GLN A 37 -18.84 14.89 12.12
CA GLN A 37 -18.56 16.30 11.83
C GLN A 37 -17.50 16.93 12.76
N ASP A 38 -16.58 16.11 13.28
CA ASP A 38 -15.51 16.54 14.18
C ASP A 38 -14.30 17.02 13.38
N GLN A 39 -14.25 18.32 13.11
CA GLN A 39 -13.20 18.93 12.29
C GLN A 39 -11.81 18.85 12.93
N VAL A 40 -11.72 18.84 14.26
CA VAL A 40 -10.43 18.75 14.97
C VAL A 40 -9.84 17.36 14.76
N SER A 41 -10.65 16.32 14.97
CA SER A 41 -10.23 14.93 14.73
C SER A 41 -9.94 14.66 13.25
N VAL A 42 -10.69 15.26 12.32
CA VAL A 42 -10.39 15.16 10.88
C VAL A 42 -8.98 15.66 10.56
N GLN A 43 -8.60 16.85 11.05
CA GLN A 43 -7.27 17.40 10.83
C GLN A 43 -6.17 16.56 11.51
N LEU A 44 -6.45 16.04 12.70
CA LEU A 44 -5.54 15.15 13.42
C LEU A 44 -5.25 13.89 12.60
N PHE A 45 -6.28 13.14 12.20
CA PHE A 45 -6.10 11.89 11.46
C PHE A 45 -5.49 12.12 10.08
N LEU A 46 -5.81 13.22 9.39
CA LEU A 46 -5.14 13.58 8.13
C LEU A 46 -3.63 13.80 8.32
N SER A 47 -3.23 14.47 9.40
CA SER A 47 -1.82 14.73 9.68
C SER A 47 -1.06 13.46 10.04
N MET A 48 -1.66 12.60 10.86
CA MET A 48 -1.07 11.31 11.28
C MET A 48 -0.84 10.36 10.10
N ARG A 49 -1.66 10.45 9.03
CA ARG A 49 -1.47 9.62 7.82
C ARG A 49 -0.17 9.93 7.06
N GLN A 50 0.47 11.06 7.31
CA GLN A 50 1.69 11.45 6.61
C GLN A 50 2.83 10.45 6.86
N GLU A 51 3.05 10.05 8.12
CA GLU A 51 4.12 9.12 8.50
C GLU A 51 4.02 7.75 7.79
N PRO A 52 2.89 7.01 7.86
CA PRO A 52 2.78 5.74 7.17
C PRO A 52 2.87 5.89 5.65
N LEU A 53 2.36 6.98 5.06
CA LEU A 53 2.51 7.25 3.61
C LEU A 53 3.98 7.47 3.21
N GLU A 54 4.76 8.16 4.03
CA GLU A 54 6.19 8.34 3.82
C GLU A 54 6.94 7.00 3.94
N GLN A 55 6.61 6.16 4.93
CA GLN A 55 7.16 4.81 5.03
C GLN A 55 6.87 3.99 3.78
N LEU A 56 5.63 4.02 3.27
CA LEU A 56 5.26 3.32 2.04
C LEU A 56 6.13 3.77 0.85
N ARG A 57 6.35 5.08 0.70
CA ARG A 57 7.22 5.63 -0.36
C ARG A 57 8.66 5.14 -0.24
N VAL A 58 9.21 5.14 0.98
CA VAL A 58 10.59 4.69 1.25
C VAL A 58 10.76 3.21 0.88
N TYR A 59 9.86 2.34 1.32
CA TYR A 59 9.99 0.90 1.04
C TYR A 59 9.64 0.53 -0.39
N ASP A 60 8.72 1.23 -1.07
CA ASP A 60 8.48 1.06 -2.50
C ASP A 60 9.73 1.43 -3.31
N ALA A 61 10.36 2.58 -3.01
CA ALA A 61 11.61 2.99 -3.64
C ALA A 61 12.73 1.97 -3.39
N ARG A 62 12.82 1.42 -2.17
CA ARG A 62 13.77 0.35 -1.83
C ARG A 62 13.56 -0.90 -2.67
N LEU A 63 12.31 -1.37 -2.82
CA LEU A 63 11.99 -2.53 -3.64
C LEU A 63 12.31 -2.31 -5.12
N ARG A 64 11.99 -1.12 -5.66
CA ARG A 64 12.36 -0.74 -7.04
C ARG A 64 13.87 -0.75 -7.23
N ARG A 65 14.62 -0.19 -6.28
CA ARG A 65 16.09 -0.18 -6.29
C ARG A 65 16.64 -1.60 -6.23
N LEU A 66 16.14 -2.45 -5.34
CA LEU A 66 16.54 -3.86 -5.26
C LEU A 66 16.35 -4.56 -6.62
N CYS A 67 15.19 -4.38 -7.25
CA CYS A 67 14.94 -4.95 -8.58
C CYS A 67 15.88 -4.42 -9.68
N SER A 68 16.39 -3.19 -9.54
CA SER A 68 17.30 -2.57 -10.53
C SER A 68 18.76 -2.99 -10.39
N LEU A 69 19.17 -3.43 -9.19
CA LEU A 69 20.53 -3.86 -8.90
C LEU A 69 20.77 -5.34 -9.26
N LEU A 70 19.71 -6.11 -9.45
CA LEU A 70 19.77 -7.52 -9.82
C LEU A 70 20.02 -7.71 -11.32
N PRO A 71 20.62 -8.85 -11.72
CA PRO A 71 20.65 -9.27 -13.11
C PRO A 71 19.24 -9.26 -13.72
N GLN A 72 19.12 -8.92 -15.02
CA GLN A 72 17.83 -8.67 -15.69
C GLN A 72 16.78 -9.76 -15.44
N ALA A 73 17.17 -11.04 -15.57
CA ALA A 73 16.28 -12.17 -15.35
C ALA A 73 15.76 -12.25 -13.90
N GLU A 74 16.65 -12.05 -12.93
CA GLU A 74 16.30 -12.10 -11.50
C GLU A 74 15.49 -10.89 -11.07
N GLY A 75 15.84 -9.69 -11.56
CA GLY A 75 15.08 -8.47 -11.33
C GLY A 75 13.68 -8.55 -11.94
N ALA A 76 13.54 -9.15 -13.13
CA ALA A 76 12.24 -9.40 -13.73
C ALA A 76 11.40 -10.39 -12.90
N GLN A 77 12.00 -11.51 -12.48
CA GLN A 77 11.33 -12.49 -11.63
C GLN A 77 10.86 -11.88 -10.31
N LEU A 78 11.70 -11.07 -9.64
CA LEU A 78 11.32 -10.40 -8.40
C LEU A 78 10.16 -9.42 -8.63
N ARG A 79 10.19 -8.63 -9.71
CA ARG A 79 9.08 -7.73 -10.06
C ARG A 79 7.78 -8.48 -10.28
N GLN A 80 7.82 -9.66 -10.92
CA GLN A 80 6.63 -10.50 -11.09
C GLN A 80 6.03 -10.89 -9.74
N VAL A 81 6.86 -11.36 -8.80
CA VAL A 81 6.43 -11.70 -7.44
C VAL A 81 5.85 -10.50 -6.70
N LEU A 82 6.53 -9.34 -6.73
CA LEU A 82 6.04 -8.10 -6.12
C LEU A 82 4.74 -7.59 -6.78
N ASN A 83 4.54 -7.90 -8.06
CA ASN A 83 3.29 -7.67 -8.78
C ASN A 83 2.24 -8.75 -8.53
N GLY A 84 2.44 -9.64 -7.56
CA GLY A 84 1.44 -10.59 -7.08
C GLY A 84 1.31 -11.84 -7.95
N GLN A 85 2.24 -12.03 -8.88
CA GLN A 85 2.34 -13.26 -9.66
C GLN A 85 3.06 -14.31 -8.82
N SER A 86 2.65 -15.58 -8.95
CA SER A 86 3.30 -16.67 -8.22
C SER A 86 4.71 -16.87 -8.75
N GLY A 87 5.70 -16.83 -7.86
CA GLY A 87 7.11 -17.10 -8.16
C GLY A 87 7.40 -18.60 -8.32
N GLY A 88 6.43 -19.46 -8.02
CA GLY A 88 6.45 -20.90 -8.32
C GLY A 88 7.40 -21.73 -7.46
N THR A 89 8.05 -21.13 -6.45
CA THR A 89 9.05 -21.80 -5.61
C THR A 89 8.69 -21.75 -4.14
N ALA A 90 9.13 -22.75 -3.36
CA ALA A 90 8.94 -22.75 -1.90
C ALA A 90 9.59 -21.53 -1.22
N ALA A 91 10.74 -21.08 -1.73
CA ALA A 91 11.47 -19.95 -1.19
C ALA A 91 10.70 -18.62 -1.29
N THR A 92 9.84 -18.44 -2.30
CA THR A 92 9.09 -17.19 -2.52
C THR A 92 7.74 -17.16 -1.79
N GLN A 93 7.27 -18.27 -1.23
CA GLN A 93 5.92 -18.38 -0.65
C GLN A 93 5.64 -17.35 0.47
N GLY A 94 6.61 -17.13 1.36
CA GLY A 94 6.48 -16.14 2.44
C GLY A 94 6.31 -14.71 1.91
N LEU A 95 7.13 -14.35 0.92
CA LEU A 95 7.06 -13.08 0.22
C LEU A 95 5.73 -12.91 -0.52
N GLU A 96 5.33 -13.92 -1.31
CA GLU A 96 4.07 -13.92 -2.06
C GLU A 96 2.84 -13.72 -1.17
N ARG A 97 2.83 -14.38 0.00
CA ARG A 97 1.76 -14.22 0.98
C ARG A 97 1.67 -12.78 1.48
N THR A 98 2.81 -12.18 1.86
CA THR A 98 2.85 -10.78 2.32
C THR A 98 2.46 -9.81 1.21
N VAL A 99 2.90 -10.02 -0.04
CA VAL A 99 2.49 -9.20 -1.19
C VAL A 99 0.97 -9.24 -1.38
N ARG A 100 0.35 -10.42 -1.26
CA ARG A 100 -1.10 -10.57 -1.37
C ARG A 100 -1.84 -9.81 -0.26
N GLN A 101 -1.35 -9.90 0.98
CA GLN A 101 -1.92 -9.18 2.12
C GLN A 101 -1.82 -7.66 1.92
N ASN A 102 -0.67 -7.16 1.45
CA ASN A 102 -0.48 -5.74 1.15
C ASN A 102 -1.48 -5.24 0.10
N ARG A 103 -1.70 -6.00 -0.98
CA ARG A 103 -2.71 -5.65 -1.99
C ARG A 103 -4.11 -5.56 -1.42
N GLN A 104 -4.50 -6.54 -0.59
CA GLN A 104 -5.82 -6.55 0.05
C GLN A 104 -6.03 -5.34 0.96
N LEU A 105 -5.02 -4.96 1.75
CA LEU A 105 -5.08 -3.75 2.57
C LEU A 105 -5.20 -2.49 1.72
N LEU A 106 -4.38 -2.37 0.67
CA LEU A 106 -4.43 -1.21 -0.24
C LEU A 106 -5.80 -1.07 -0.92
N GLU A 107 -6.39 -2.18 -1.37
CA GLU A 107 -7.75 -2.18 -1.93
C GLU A 107 -8.79 -1.72 -0.90
N GLN A 108 -8.69 -2.15 0.35
CA GLN A 108 -9.63 -1.73 1.40
C GLN A 108 -9.50 -0.24 1.71
N ILE A 109 -8.26 0.26 1.89
CA ILE A 109 -7.98 1.69 2.12
C ILE A 109 -8.57 2.53 0.99
N THR A 110 -8.30 2.14 -0.26
CA THR A 110 -8.78 2.85 -1.44
C THR A 110 -10.31 2.93 -1.48
N ARG A 111 -11.01 1.83 -1.17
CA ARG A 111 -12.49 1.82 -1.12
C ARG A 111 -13.05 2.77 -0.05
N ILE A 112 -12.39 2.88 1.11
CA ILE A 112 -12.83 3.79 2.17
C ILE A 112 -12.56 5.24 1.76
N ASP A 113 -11.36 5.53 1.25
CA ASP A 113 -10.99 6.86 0.74
C ASP A 113 -11.92 7.33 -0.40
N GLU A 114 -12.33 6.42 -1.30
CA GLU A 114 -13.33 6.70 -2.33
C GLU A 114 -14.68 7.10 -1.75
N ARG A 115 -15.16 6.34 -0.75
CA ARG A 115 -16.44 6.61 -0.08
C ARG A 115 -16.41 7.96 0.64
N ILE A 116 -15.33 8.25 1.36
CA ILE A 116 -15.09 9.53 2.02
C ILE A 116 -15.11 10.67 1.00
N ASN A 117 -14.36 10.55 -0.10
CA ASN A 117 -14.26 11.57 -1.13
C ASN A 117 -15.57 11.85 -1.87
N ARG A 118 -16.39 10.82 -2.13
CA ARG A 118 -17.72 11.02 -2.74
C ARG A 118 -18.67 11.75 -1.79
N ARG A 119 -18.61 11.44 -0.49
CA ARG A 119 -19.44 12.08 0.54
C ARG A 119 -19.06 13.54 0.78
N MET A 120 -17.78 13.88 0.82
CA MET A 120 -17.33 15.28 0.99
C MET A 120 -17.45 16.13 -0.28
N GLY A 121 -17.20 15.55 -1.45
CA GLY A 121 -17.06 16.29 -2.71
C GLY A 121 -18.34 16.43 -3.56
N GLY A 122 -19.39 15.63 -3.31
CA GLY A 122 -20.54 15.56 -4.22
C GLY A 122 -20.09 15.39 -5.68
N LYS A 123 -20.61 16.23 -6.59
CA LYS A 123 -20.27 16.27 -8.04
C LYS A 123 -18.83 16.72 -8.38
N LYS A 124 -18.01 17.06 -7.39
CA LYS A 124 -16.59 17.48 -7.55
C LYS A 124 -15.62 16.44 -6.99
N SER A 125 -16.09 15.24 -6.67
CA SER A 125 -15.26 14.19 -6.10
C SER A 125 -14.10 13.81 -7.04
N PHE A 126 -12.90 13.64 -6.48
CA PHE A 126 -11.70 13.24 -7.22
C PHE A 126 -11.92 11.96 -8.05
N TYR A 127 -12.71 11.02 -7.55
CA TYR A 127 -12.97 9.74 -8.19
C TYR A 127 -14.09 9.77 -9.25
N GLU A 128 -14.96 10.80 -9.30
CA GLU A 128 -15.92 10.94 -10.41
C GLU A 128 -15.23 11.41 -11.70
N LYS A 129 -14.19 12.25 -11.58
CA LYS A 129 -13.43 12.75 -12.73
C LYS A 129 -12.65 11.65 -13.46
N ASN A 130 -12.17 10.63 -12.74
CA ASN A 130 -11.41 9.52 -13.31
C ASN A 130 -12.28 8.35 -13.82
N ALA A 131 -13.57 8.31 -13.48
CA ALA A 131 -14.51 7.29 -13.99
C ALA A 131 -15.15 7.66 -15.34
N SER A 132 -14.90 8.89 -15.82
CA SER A 132 -15.47 9.44 -17.06
C SER A 132 -14.44 9.51 -18.21
N GLN A 133 -13.32 8.79 -18.10
CA GLN A 133 -12.26 8.69 -19.12
C GLN A 133 -12.07 7.25 -19.58
#